data_AF-A0A432DRR3-F1
#
_entry.id   AF-A0A432DRR3-F1
#
_cell.length_a   1.000
_cell.length_b   1.000
_cell.length_c   1.000
_cell.angle_alpha   90.00
_cell.angle_beta   90.00
_cell.angle_gamma   90.00
#
_symmetry.space_group_name_H-M   'P 1'
#
loop_
_entity.id
_entity.type
_entity.pdbx_description
1 polymer ?
#
loop_
_entity_poly.entity_id
_entity_poly.type
_entity_poly.pdbx_seq_one_letter_code
_entity_poly.pdbx_strand_id
1 'polypeptide(L)'
;MERITSRYRKLVFATWFLTLDLIMFGAFVRLTDSGLGCPDWPGCYGKITPIGASGHIEQALQAMPYGAVSFSKAWIEMIHRYVGSILGMMIIGIVYLAWRYRRQLGNTPRLAIVTLIAVCIQGAFGAWTVTHQLMPIVVTSHLLGGMILLALMTWLAAREKSHEPLRPQARRWRPWMAAGVVLLFMQIALGGWVSTNYAALACMDFPTCHGEWIPPMDFENGYSLIRGLGILASGEMISQYALTAIHWVHRNFAFVVFAYLGILGWKMLAEPGLRGPAQLVLGLLVAQLLTGLTTIFFQWPLLIAVLHNGGAAGLVLASVTLLVRLSRDYRSKILA
;
A
#
# COMPACT_ATOMS: atom_id res chain seq x y z
N MET A 1 32.59 -15.17 2.04
CA MET A 1 31.49 -14.75 2.95
C MET A 1 30.90 -13.41 2.54
N GLU A 2 31.72 -12.36 2.42
CA GLU A 2 31.29 -11.00 2.04
C GLU A 2 30.52 -10.91 0.71
N ARG A 3 30.94 -11.66 -0.31
CA ARG A 3 30.24 -11.73 -1.61
C ARG A 3 28.80 -12.27 -1.50
N ILE A 4 28.55 -13.23 -0.59
CA ILE A 4 27.21 -13.84 -0.40
C ILE A 4 26.30 -12.85 0.31
N THR A 5 26.77 -12.26 1.42
CA THR A 5 26.03 -11.23 2.15
C THR A 5 25.72 -10.02 1.27
N SER A 6 26.68 -9.58 0.45
CA SER A 6 26.48 -8.48 -0.51
C SER A 6 25.41 -8.81 -1.56
N ARG A 7 25.43 -10.01 -2.14
CA ARG A 7 24.41 -10.46 -3.11
C ARG A 7 23.03 -10.55 -2.49
N TYR A 8 22.91 -11.15 -1.31
CA TYR A 8 21.65 -11.24 -0.57
C TYR A 8 21.09 -9.84 -0.27
N ARG A 9 21.93 -8.94 0.25
CA ARG A 9 21.55 -7.55 0.52
C ARG A 9 21.06 -6.84 -0.75
N LYS A 10 21.80 -6.93 -1.86
CA LYS A 10 21.40 -6.33 -3.14
C LYS A 10 20.03 -6.84 -3.60
N LEU A 11 19.79 -8.15 -3.52
CA LEU A 11 18.50 -8.75 -3.87
C LEU A 11 17.38 -8.22 -2.97
N VAL A 12 17.59 -8.19 -1.65
CA VAL A 12 16.60 -7.68 -0.68
C VAL A 12 16.25 -6.22 -0.97
N PHE A 13 17.25 -5.34 -1.17
CA PHE A 13 17.00 -3.92 -1.46
C PHE A 13 16.36 -3.69 -2.83
N ALA A 14 16.75 -4.45 -3.86
CA ALA A 14 16.11 -4.38 -5.17
C ALA A 14 14.64 -4.82 -5.10
N THR A 15 14.36 -5.92 -4.40
CA THR A 15 12.99 -6.44 -4.19
C THR A 15 12.15 -5.45 -3.37
N TRP A 16 12.74 -4.84 -2.34
CA TRP A 16 12.09 -3.84 -1.50
C TRP A 16 11.72 -2.58 -2.30
N PHE A 17 12.64 -2.09 -3.13
CA PHE A 17 12.37 -0.99 -4.05
C PHE A 17 11.26 -1.34 -5.04
N LEU A 18 11.34 -2.53 -5.66
CA LEU A 18 10.30 -3.01 -6.59
C LEU A 18 8.94 -3.15 -5.90
N THR A 19 8.90 -3.53 -4.62
CA THR A 19 7.65 -3.61 -3.86
C THR A 19 7.01 -2.23 -3.73
N LEU A 20 7.80 -1.19 -3.41
CA LEU A 20 7.32 0.18 -3.32
C LEU A 20 6.83 0.68 -4.69
N ASP A 21 7.61 0.46 -5.74
CA ASP A 21 7.29 0.86 -7.11
C ASP A 21 6.01 0.17 -7.60
N LEU A 22 5.85 -1.14 -7.35
CA LEU A 22 4.66 -1.90 -7.70
C LEU A 22 3.40 -1.39 -7.00
N ILE A 23 3.50 -0.92 -5.74
CA ILE A 23 2.38 -0.31 -5.02
C ILE A 23 1.97 1.02 -5.68
N MET A 24 2.93 1.84 -6.09
CA MET A 24 2.67 3.09 -6.82
C MET A 24 2.05 2.81 -8.18
N PHE A 25 2.57 1.81 -8.90
CA PHE A 25 2.03 1.40 -10.19
C PHE A 25 0.64 0.76 -10.06
N GLY A 26 0.37 0.02 -8.99
CA GLY A 26 -0.96 -0.50 -8.69
C GLY A 26 -1.98 0.60 -8.42
N ALA A 27 -1.58 1.68 -7.73
CA ALA A 27 -2.41 2.88 -7.64
C ALA A 27 -2.66 3.45 -9.05
N PHE A 28 -1.63 3.64 -9.88
CA PHE A 28 -1.83 4.11 -11.25
C PHE A 28 -2.83 3.23 -12.04
N VAL A 29 -2.72 1.90 -11.99
CA VAL A 29 -3.68 0.96 -12.61
C VAL A 29 -5.11 1.24 -12.15
N ARG A 30 -5.32 1.45 -10.85
CA ARG A 30 -6.64 1.74 -10.28
C ARG A 30 -7.18 3.10 -10.72
N LEU A 31 -6.34 4.14 -10.67
CA LEU A 31 -6.75 5.52 -10.89
C LEU A 31 -6.90 5.88 -12.38
N THR A 32 -6.33 5.08 -13.29
CA THR A 32 -6.61 5.14 -14.74
C THR A 32 -7.73 4.19 -15.18
N ASP A 33 -8.45 3.58 -14.23
CA ASP A 33 -9.49 2.57 -14.46
C ASP A 33 -9.04 1.43 -15.40
N SER A 34 -7.78 0.99 -15.23
CA SER A 34 -7.17 -0.08 -16.02
C SER A 34 -7.31 -1.45 -15.37
N GLY A 35 -7.85 -1.56 -14.15
CA GLY A 35 -7.92 -2.81 -13.38
C GLY A 35 -8.86 -3.89 -13.95
N LEU A 36 -9.55 -3.60 -15.06
CA LEU A 36 -10.38 -4.52 -15.84
C LEU A 36 -10.06 -4.43 -17.34
N GLY A 37 -8.83 -4.01 -17.68
CA GLY A 37 -8.35 -3.97 -19.06
C GLY A 37 -8.25 -5.37 -19.68
N CYS A 38 -8.06 -6.39 -18.83
CA CYS A 38 -8.10 -7.81 -19.18
C CYS A 38 -9.15 -8.53 -18.29
N PRO A 39 -10.15 -9.21 -18.88
CA PRO A 39 -11.30 -9.73 -18.13
C PRO A 39 -11.02 -11.03 -17.37
N ASP A 40 -9.89 -11.68 -17.63
CA ASP A 40 -9.46 -12.95 -17.06
C ASP A 40 -8.10 -12.83 -16.37
N TRP A 41 -7.71 -13.87 -15.63
CA TRP A 41 -6.41 -14.00 -14.98
C TRP A 41 -5.90 -15.44 -15.16
N PRO A 42 -4.60 -15.69 -15.41
CA PRO A 42 -3.47 -14.74 -15.42
C PRO A 42 -3.27 -14.00 -16.76
N GLY A 43 -3.95 -14.43 -17.83
CA GLY A 43 -3.82 -13.88 -19.17
C GLY A 43 -4.72 -12.68 -19.46
N CYS A 44 -4.84 -12.36 -20.74
CA CYS A 44 -5.77 -11.39 -21.30
C CYS A 44 -6.48 -12.07 -22.47
N TYR A 45 -7.77 -12.35 -22.33
CA TYR A 45 -8.56 -13.22 -23.21
C TYR A 45 -7.88 -14.58 -23.47
N GLY A 46 -7.34 -15.20 -22.42
CA GLY A 46 -6.62 -16.47 -22.50
C GLY A 46 -5.25 -16.38 -23.20
N LYS A 47 -4.80 -15.18 -23.56
CA LYS A 47 -3.49 -14.94 -24.20
C LYS A 47 -2.51 -14.36 -23.20
N ILE A 48 -1.22 -14.62 -23.42
CA ILE A 48 -0.21 -14.07 -22.52
C ILE A 48 0.00 -12.58 -22.73
N THR A 49 -0.26 -11.99 -23.91
CA THR A 49 -0.06 -10.54 -24.17
C THR A 49 -1.31 -9.89 -24.78
N PRO A 50 -1.52 -8.57 -24.60
CA PRO A 50 -2.59 -7.84 -25.28
C PRO A 50 -2.51 -7.90 -26.82
N ILE A 51 -1.31 -7.99 -27.41
CA ILE A 51 -1.14 -8.17 -28.86
C ILE A 51 -1.77 -9.49 -29.32
N GLY A 52 -1.54 -10.58 -28.58
CA GLY A 52 -2.15 -11.88 -28.89
C GLY A 52 -3.68 -11.88 -28.74
N ALA A 53 -4.21 -10.95 -27.95
CA ALA A 53 -5.64 -10.74 -27.70
C ALA A 53 -6.26 -9.59 -28.52
N SER A 54 -5.52 -9.00 -29.47
CA SER A 54 -5.92 -7.81 -30.24
C SER A 54 -7.35 -7.89 -30.78
N GLY A 55 -7.70 -8.98 -31.47
CA GLY A 55 -9.05 -9.16 -32.02
C GLY A 55 -10.16 -9.12 -30.96
N HIS A 56 -9.94 -9.71 -29.77
CA HIS A 56 -10.92 -9.65 -28.68
C HIS A 56 -11.01 -8.24 -28.06
N ILE A 57 -9.87 -7.56 -27.92
CA ILE A 57 -9.80 -6.20 -27.37
C ILE A 57 -10.52 -5.22 -28.32
N GLU A 58 -10.29 -5.33 -29.63
CA GLU A 58 -10.95 -4.51 -30.65
C GLU A 58 -12.46 -4.74 -30.65
N GLN A 59 -12.91 -6.00 -30.58
CA GLN A 59 -14.33 -6.33 -30.47
C GLN A 59 -14.96 -5.74 -29.20
N ALA A 60 -14.29 -5.85 -28.05
CA ALA A 60 -14.78 -5.29 -26.79
C ALA A 60 -14.85 -3.75 -26.82
N LEU A 61 -13.85 -3.10 -27.42
CA LEU A 61 -13.80 -1.65 -27.58
C LEU A 61 -14.87 -1.14 -28.55
N GLN A 62 -15.13 -1.87 -29.64
CA GLN A 62 -16.22 -1.53 -30.57
C GLN A 62 -17.60 -1.67 -29.91
N ALA A 63 -17.80 -2.69 -29.07
CA ALA A 63 -19.04 -2.90 -28.35
C ALA A 63 -19.28 -1.85 -27.25
N MET A 64 -18.23 -1.43 -26.54
CA MET A 64 -18.29 -0.40 -25.50
C MET A 64 -17.10 0.57 -25.60
N PRO A 65 -17.20 1.64 -26.42
CA PRO A 65 -16.10 2.58 -26.67
C PRO A 65 -15.55 3.28 -25.41
N TYR A 66 -16.39 3.46 -24.39
CA TYR A 66 -16.03 4.07 -23.10
C TYR A 66 -15.96 3.04 -21.96
N GLY A 67 -15.89 1.74 -22.29
CA GLY A 67 -15.87 0.66 -21.32
C GLY A 67 -14.54 0.49 -20.58
N ALA A 68 -14.45 -0.62 -19.86
CA ALA A 68 -13.27 -1.00 -19.09
C ALA A 68 -12.07 -1.42 -19.96
N VAL A 69 -12.32 -1.87 -21.20
CA VAL A 69 -11.30 -2.50 -22.05
C VAL A 69 -10.83 -1.53 -23.13
N SER A 70 -9.50 -1.40 -23.23
CA SER A 70 -8.81 -0.79 -24.36
C SER A 70 -7.40 -1.36 -24.42
N PHE A 71 -6.70 -1.18 -25.54
CA PHE A 71 -5.34 -1.71 -25.70
C PHE A 71 -4.36 -1.12 -24.66
N SER A 72 -4.49 0.16 -24.34
CA SER A 72 -3.66 0.82 -23.33
C SER A 72 -3.95 0.29 -21.92
N LYS A 73 -5.22 0.19 -21.53
CA LYS A 73 -5.64 -0.35 -20.22
C LYS A 73 -5.19 -1.80 -20.04
N ALA A 74 -5.35 -2.64 -21.07
CA ALA A 74 -4.89 -4.02 -21.07
C ALA A 74 -3.37 -4.14 -20.86
N TRP A 75 -2.57 -3.28 -21.51
CA TRP A 75 -1.12 -3.24 -21.28
C TRP A 75 -0.74 -2.79 -19.88
N ILE A 76 -1.38 -1.73 -19.37
CA ILE A 76 -1.15 -1.24 -18.00
C ILE A 76 -1.37 -2.37 -16.99
N GLU A 77 -2.49 -3.10 -17.12
CA GLU A 77 -2.81 -4.21 -16.24
C GLU A 77 -1.83 -5.39 -16.39
N MET A 78 -1.52 -5.81 -17.61
CA MET A 78 -0.63 -6.94 -17.85
C MET A 78 0.80 -6.67 -17.39
N ILE A 79 1.32 -5.46 -17.59
CA ILE A 79 2.64 -5.08 -17.05
C ILE A 79 2.63 -5.17 -15.53
N HIS A 80 1.56 -4.71 -14.86
CA HIS A 80 1.45 -4.80 -13.41
C HIS A 80 1.49 -6.27 -12.92
N ARG A 81 0.77 -7.17 -13.61
CA ARG A 81 0.77 -8.61 -13.33
C ARG A 81 2.15 -9.25 -13.53
N TYR A 82 2.88 -8.89 -14.57
CA TYR A 82 4.23 -9.41 -14.80
C TYR A 82 5.23 -8.93 -13.77
N VAL A 83 5.20 -7.64 -13.43
CA VAL A 83 6.07 -7.09 -12.39
C VAL A 83 5.78 -7.75 -11.03
N GLY A 84 4.50 -8.02 -10.73
CA GLY A 84 4.10 -8.83 -9.57
C GLY A 84 4.68 -10.25 -9.58
N SER A 85 4.66 -10.93 -10.75
CA SER A 85 5.29 -12.25 -10.90
C SER A 85 6.81 -12.20 -10.70
N ILE A 86 7.48 -11.17 -11.23
CA ILE A 86 8.92 -10.93 -11.02
C ILE A 86 9.21 -10.72 -9.53
N LEU A 87 8.42 -9.91 -8.85
CA LEU A 87 8.54 -9.68 -7.42
C LEU A 87 8.44 -11.00 -6.64
N GLY A 88 7.46 -11.84 -6.96
CA GLY A 88 7.33 -13.18 -6.37
C GLY A 88 8.57 -14.05 -6.59
N MET A 89 9.11 -14.09 -7.81
CA MET A 89 10.35 -14.82 -8.12
C MET A 89 11.56 -14.30 -7.34
N MET A 90 11.68 -12.98 -7.19
CA MET A 90 12.76 -12.38 -6.38
C MET A 90 12.64 -12.77 -4.91
N ILE A 91 11.42 -12.80 -4.34
CA ILE A 91 11.16 -13.25 -2.97
C ILE A 91 11.50 -14.73 -2.80
N ILE A 92 11.19 -15.60 -3.78
CA ILE A 92 11.64 -17.01 -3.78
C ILE A 92 13.17 -17.07 -3.70
N GLY A 93 13.87 -16.25 -4.50
CA GLY A 93 15.33 -16.13 -4.45
C GLY A 93 15.84 -15.71 -3.07
N ILE A 94 15.18 -14.76 -2.41
CA ILE A 94 15.49 -14.33 -1.04
C ILE A 94 15.33 -15.50 -0.07
N VAL A 95 14.21 -16.24 -0.12
CA VAL A 95 13.97 -17.40 0.75
C VAL A 95 15.05 -18.46 0.55
N TYR A 96 15.36 -18.78 -0.70
CA TYR A 96 16.39 -19.76 -1.04
C TYR A 96 17.76 -19.37 -0.44
N LEU A 97 18.20 -18.13 -0.68
CA LEU A 97 19.48 -17.64 -0.15
C LEU A 97 19.48 -17.58 1.38
N ALA A 98 18.39 -17.09 2.00
CA ALA A 98 18.25 -17.02 3.45
C ALA A 98 18.30 -18.42 4.10
N TRP A 99 17.70 -19.43 3.46
CA TRP A 99 17.73 -20.82 3.95
C TRP A 99 19.10 -21.46 3.76
N ARG A 100 19.66 -21.38 2.54
CA ARG A 100 20.92 -22.01 2.14
C ARG A 100 22.12 -21.46 2.92
N TYR A 101 22.16 -20.15 3.12
CA TYR A 101 23.29 -19.45 3.73
C TYR A 101 22.98 -18.93 5.15
N ARG A 102 21.97 -19.48 5.83
CA ARG A 102 21.54 -19.07 7.19
C ARG A 102 22.67 -18.95 8.22
N ARG A 103 23.65 -19.85 8.18
CA ARG A 103 24.81 -19.83 9.09
C ARG A 103 25.73 -18.63 8.83
N GLN A 104 25.87 -18.22 7.57
CA GLN A 104 26.74 -17.11 7.16
C GLN A 104 26.05 -15.76 7.34
N LEU A 105 24.72 -15.71 7.15
CA LEU A 105 23.91 -14.51 7.32
C LEU A 105 23.59 -14.22 8.80
N GLY A 106 23.65 -15.23 9.68
CA GLY A 106 23.38 -15.08 11.11
C GLY A 106 21.92 -14.76 11.45
N ASN A 107 21.00 -14.96 10.51
CA ASN A 107 19.57 -14.69 10.64
C ASN A 107 18.74 -15.94 10.29
N THR A 108 17.57 -16.09 10.90
CA THR A 108 16.64 -17.18 10.53
C THR A 108 15.89 -16.83 9.24
N PRO A 109 15.55 -17.82 8.40
CA PRO A 109 14.80 -17.59 7.15
C PRO A 109 13.30 -17.30 7.39
N ARG A 110 12.82 -17.33 8.65
CA ARG A 110 11.39 -17.24 8.99
C ARG A 110 10.73 -15.99 8.41
N LEU A 111 11.38 -14.83 8.51
CA LEU A 111 10.81 -13.59 7.96
C LEU A 111 10.69 -13.64 6.43
N ALA A 112 11.68 -14.21 5.74
CA ALA A 112 11.63 -14.38 4.30
C ALA A 112 10.49 -15.35 3.90
N ILE A 113 10.29 -16.45 4.65
CA ILE A 113 9.20 -17.40 4.41
C ILE A 113 7.83 -16.74 4.62
N VAL A 114 7.66 -15.97 5.71
CA VAL A 114 6.42 -15.20 5.94
C VAL A 114 6.17 -14.21 4.79
N THR A 115 7.22 -13.58 4.28
CA THR A 115 7.13 -12.67 3.12
C THR A 115 6.70 -13.41 1.86
N LEU A 116 7.19 -14.64 1.64
CA LEU A 116 6.76 -15.49 0.53
C LEU A 116 5.28 -15.86 0.63
N ILE A 117 4.81 -16.25 1.82
CA ILE A 117 3.38 -16.53 2.04
C ILE A 117 2.55 -15.27 1.76
N ALA A 118 3.00 -14.12 2.25
CA ALA A 118 2.31 -12.85 2.05
C ALA A 118 2.20 -12.47 0.57
N VAL A 119 3.25 -12.65 -0.25
CA VAL A 119 3.16 -12.35 -1.69
C VAL A 119 2.26 -13.34 -2.45
N CYS A 120 2.19 -14.60 -2.03
CA CYS A 120 1.24 -15.56 -2.61
C CYS A 120 -0.21 -15.16 -2.32
N ILE A 121 -0.53 -14.78 -1.08
CA ILE A 121 -1.84 -14.26 -0.70
C ILE A 121 -2.14 -12.98 -1.49
N GLN A 122 -1.16 -12.08 -1.60
CA GLN A 122 -1.30 -10.85 -2.37
C GLN A 122 -1.61 -11.10 -3.85
N GLY A 123 -0.96 -12.10 -4.46
CA GLY A 123 -1.24 -12.55 -5.82
C GLY A 123 -2.68 -13.09 -5.98
N ALA A 124 -3.17 -13.86 -5.00
CA ALA A 124 -4.55 -14.34 -4.99
C ALA A 124 -5.56 -13.18 -4.90
N PHE A 125 -5.32 -12.20 -4.02
CA PHE A 125 -6.14 -10.99 -3.95
C PHE A 125 -6.07 -10.17 -5.25
N GLY A 126 -4.92 -10.12 -5.92
CA GLY A 126 -4.77 -9.46 -7.22
C GLY A 126 -5.52 -10.18 -8.35
N ALA A 127 -5.67 -11.51 -8.29
CA ALA A 127 -6.58 -12.22 -9.18
C ALA A 127 -8.05 -11.92 -8.84
N TRP A 128 -8.39 -11.88 -7.56
CA TRP A 128 -9.75 -11.56 -7.10
C TRP A 128 -10.22 -10.16 -7.44
N THR A 129 -9.32 -9.16 -7.54
CA THR A 129 -9.71 -7.81 -7.97
C THR A 129 -10.34 -7.84 -9.37
N VAL A 130 -9.86 -8.73 -10.25
CA VAL A 130 -10.39 -8.90 -11.60
C VAL A 130 -11.62 -9.79 -11.59
N THR A 131 -11.54 -10.97 -10.97
CA THR A 131 -12.64 -11.95 -11.01
C THR A 131 -13.89 -11.51 -10.23
N HIS A 132 -13.75 -10.59 -9.26
CA HIS A 132 -14.85 -9.95 -8.54
C HIS A 132 -15.12 -8.52 -9.01
N GLN A 133 -14.72 -8.16 -10.23
CA GLN A 133 -15.08 -6.89 -10.87
C GLN A 133 -14.82 -5.65 -9.99
N LEU A 134 -13.62 -5.60 -9.40
CA LEU A 134 -13.15 -4.52 -8.52
C LEU A 134 -14.01 -4.30 -7.27
N MET A 135 -14.62 -5.36 -6.71
CA MET A 135 -15.35 -5.31 -5.45
C MET A 135 -14.57 -4.51 -4.37
N PRO A 136 -15.14 -3.45 -3.76
CA PRO A 136 -14.38 -2.50 -2.95
C PRO A 136 -13.57 -3.11 -1.81
N ILE A 137 -14.12 -4.11 -1.11
CA ILE A 137 -13.42 -4.79 -0.02
C ILE A 137 -12.24 -5.63 -0.49
N VAL A 138 -12.32 -6.25 -1.68
CA VAL A 138 -11.22 -7.02 -2.27
C VAL A 138 -10.09 -6.09 -2.70
N VAL A 139 -10.41 -4.99 -3.38
CA VAL A 139 -9.40 -4.01 -3.83
C VAL A 139 -8.74 -3.32 -2.64
N THR A 140 -9.51 -2.93 -1.62
CA THR A 140 -8.96 -2.34 -0.38
C THR A 140 -8.09 -3.35 0.38
N SER A 141 -8.51 -4.61 0.46
CA SER A 141 -7.72 -5.68 1.09
C SER A 141 -6.42 -5.95 0.31
N HIS A 142 -6.47 -5.91 -1.02
CA HIS A 142 -5.28 -6.01 -1.87
C HIS A 142 -4.30 -4.85 -1.58
N LEU A 143 -4.77 -3.61 -1.46
CA LEU A 143 -3.92 -2.48 -1.04
C LEU A 143 -3.25 -2.73 0.33
N LEU A 144 -4.04 -3.14 1.33
CA LEU A 144 -3.53 -3.42 2.68
C LEU A 144 -2.51 -4.57 2.67
N GLY A 145 -2.75 -5.64 1.92
CA GLY A 145 -1.81 -6.74 1.73
C GLY A 145 -0.49 -6.27 1.08
N GLY A 146 -0.55 -5.36 0.11
CA GLY A 146 0.62 -4.73 -0.49
C GLY A 146 1.42 -3.91 0.51
N MET A 147 0.74 -3.12 1.36
CA MET A 147 1.40 -2.36 2.43
C MET A 147 2.01 -3.27 3.51
N ILE A 148 1.37 -4.40 3.83
CA ILE A 148 1.94 -5.44 4.71
C ILE A 148 3.20 -6.04 4.07
N LEU A 149 3.17 -6.36 2.78
CA LEU A 149 4.34 -6.87 2.06
C LEU A 149 5.49 -5.85 2.08
N LEU A 150 5.20 -4.56 1.88
CA LEU A 150 6.19 -3.49 2.04
C LEU A 150 6.74 -3.41 3.46
N ALA A 151 5.89 -3.54 4.49
CA ALA A 151 6.33 -3.58 5.88
C ALA A 151 7.28 -4.76 6.14
N LEU A 152 6.95 -5.96 5.66
CA LEU A 152 7.79 -7.15 5.78
C LEU A 152 9.13 -6.99 5.05
N MET A 153 9.10 -6.49 3.81
CA MET A 153 10.30 -6.21 3.03
C MET A 153 11.17 -5.12 3.66
N THR A 154 10.54 -4.09 4.23
CA THR A 154 11.23 -3.04 4.99
C THR A 154 11.89 -3.62 6.25
N TRP A 155 11.20 -4.51 6.96
CA TRP A 155 11.78 -5.21 8.10
C TRP A 155 13.01 -6.02 7.66
N LEU A 156 12.90 -6.76 6.55
CA LEU A 156 13.99 -7.56 6.02
C LEU A 156 15.19 -6.69 5.60
N ALA A 157 14.95 -5.60 4.86
CA ALA A 157 15.99 -4.66 4.44
C ALA A 157 16.67 -3.98 5.64
N ALA A 158 15.89 -3.56 6.63
CA ALA A 158 16.41 -2.96 7.85
C ALA A 158 17.25 -3.94 8.68
N ARG A 159 17.04 -5.26 8.56
CA ARG A 159 17.88 -6.27 9.22
C ARG A 159 19.30 -6.33 8.69
N GLU A 160 19.46 -6.06 7.40
CA GLU A 160 20.72 -6.16 6.65
C GLU A 160 21.61 -4.90 6.74
N LYS A 161 21.11 -3.83 7.37
CA LYS A 161 21.87 -2.61 7.62
C LYS A 161 22.39 -2.59 9.07
N SER A 162 23.63 -2.12 9.26
CA SER A 162 24.12 -1.71 10.58
C SER A 162 23.45 -0.41 10.98
N HIS A 163 23.03 -0.31 12.24
CA HIS A 163 22.36 0.87 12.77
C HIS A 163 23.10 1.33 14.01
N GLU A 164 23.12 2.65 14.22
CA GLU A 164 23.57 3.24 15.48
C GLU A 164 22.81 2.63 16.67
N PRO A 165 23.52 2.31 17.77
CA PRO A 165 22.88 1.81 18.98
C PRO A 165 21.93 2.86 19.54
N LEU A 166 20.84 2.38 20.17
CA LEU A 166 19.87 3.25 20.83
C LEU A 166 20.10 3.27 22.33
N ARG A 167 19.78 4.39 22.98
CA ARG A 167 19.69 4.44 24.45
C ARG A 167 18.65 3.42 24.95
N PRO A 168 18.90 2.68 26.06
CA PRO A 168 17.97 1.67 26.56
C PRO A 168 16.55 2.21 26.80
N GLN A 169 16.44 3.46 27.28
CA GLN A 169 15.16 4.13 27.54
C GLN A 169 14.33 4.37 26.27
N ALA A 170 14.94 4.47 25.09
CA ALA A 170 14.23 4.71 23.84
C ALA A 170 13.21 3.58 23.53
N ARG A 171 13.45 2.37 24.04
CA ARG A 171 12.58 1.20 23.82
C ARG A 171 11.19 1.34 24.41
N ARG A 172 11.00 2.23 25.39
CA ARG A 172 9.66 2.54 25.93
C ARG A 172 8.68 2.99 24.85
N TRP A 173 9.19 3.52 23.73
CA TRP A 173 8.39 3.98 22.59
C TRP A 173 7.92 2.85 21.66
N ARG A 174 8.43 1.62 21.81
CA ARG A 174 8.06 0.48 20.96
C ARG A 174 6.54 0.21 20.90
N PRO A 175 5.81 0.04 22.02
CA PRO A 175 4.37 -0.21 21.96
C PRO A 175 3.60 0.95 21.32
N TRP A 176 4.02 2.20 21.59
CA TRP A 176 3.42 3.39 20.99
C TRP A 176 3.63 3.45 19.48
N MET A 177 4.82 3.09 19.01
CA MET A 177 5.10 3.00 17.57
C MET A 177 4.30 1.86 16.91
N ALA A 178 4.15 0.72 17.59
CA ALA A 178 3.31 -0.37 17.10
C ALA A 178 1.83 0.06 16.97
N ALA A 179 1.28 0.75 17.96
CA ALA A 179 -0.04 1.36 17.87
C ALA A 179 -0.14 2.40 16.75
N GLY A 180 0.91 3.19 16.54
CA GLY A 180 1.00 4.15 15.42
C GLY A 180 0.96 3.48 14.04
N VAL A 181 1.61 2.32 13.89
CA VAL A 181 1.50 1.51 12.67
C VAL A 181 0.07 1.01 12.48
N VAL A 182 -0.61 0.54 13.53
CA VAL A 182 -2.02 0.12 13.44
C VAL A 182 -2.93 1.29 13.01
N LEU A 183 -2.78 2.46 13.63
CA LEU A 183 -3.53 3.66 13.24
C LEU A 183 -3.27 4.07 11.79
N LEU A 184 -2.01 3.98 11.33
CA LEU A 184 -1.67 4.23 9.94
C LEU A 184 -2.36 3.24 8.99
N PHE A 185 -2.39 1.94 9.32
CA PHE A 185 -3.09 0.94 8.53
C PHE A 185 -4.60 1.17 8.50
N MET A 186 -5.20 1.64 9.60
CA MET A 186 -6.61 2.06 9.62
C MET A 186 -6.84 3.25 8.68
N GLN A 187 -5.98 4.27 8.70
CA GLN A 187 -6.07 5.41 7.78
C GLN A 187 -5.91 5.00 6.31
N ILE A 188 -5.00 4.08 6.02
CA ILE A 188 -4.82 3.52 4.67
C ILE A 188 -6.06 2.73 4.25
N ALA A 189 -6.66 1.94 5.14
CA ALA A 189 -7.91 1.23 4.86
C ALA A 189 -9.03 2.21 4.50
N LEU A 190 -9.19 3.28 5.29
CA LEU A 190 -10.16 4.34 5.01
C LEU A 190 -9.89 5.04 3.69
N GLY A 191 -8.63 5.33 3.36
CA GLY A 191 -8.25 5.94 2.07
C GLY A 191 -8.46 5.01 0.88
N GLY A 192 -8.16 3.72 1.04
CA GLY A 192 -8.50 2.68 0.07
C GLY A 192 -10.01 2.56 -0.13
N TRP A 193 -10.79 2.68 0.94
CA TRP A 193 -12.25 2.69 0.88
C TRP A 193 -12.80 3.91 0.13
N VAL A 194 -12.21 5.10 0.32
CA VAL A 194 -12.52 6.30 -0.47
C VAL A 194 -12.28 6.05 -1.96
N SER A 195 -11.10 5.55 -2.33
CA SER A 195 -10.73 5.29 -3.72
C SER A 195 -11.60 4.21 -4.39
N THR A 196 -11.89 3.14 -3.67
CA THR A 196 -12.66 2.01 -4.22
C THR A 196 -14.15 2.30 -4.34
N ASN A 197 -14.67 3.29 -3.61
CA ASN A 197 -16.06 3.74 -3.74
C ASN A 197 -16.20 5.05 -4.55
N TYR A 198 -15.12 5.54 -5.18
CA TYR A 198 -15.10 6.83 -5.89
C TYR A 198 -15.59 8.02 -5.04
N ALA A 199 -15.36 7.96 -3.72
CA ALA A 199 -15.84 8.97 -2.77
C ALA A 199 -14.92 10.20 -2.64
N ALA A 200 -13.83 10.29 -3.41
CA ALA A 200 -12.80 11.32 -3.25
C ALA A 200 -13.35 12.76 -3.41
N LEU A 201 -14.40 12.92 -4.21
CA LEU A 201 -15.06 14.21 -4.48
C LEU A 201 -16.39 14.36 -3.72
N ALA A 202 -16.66 13.49 -2.73
CA ALA A 202 -17.91 13.54 -1.99
C ALA A 202 -18.03 14.79 -1.09
N CYS A 203 -16.91 15.36 -0.66
CA CYS A 203 -16.83 16.61 0.09
C CYS A 203 -15.86 17.53 -0.66
N MET A 204 -16.38 18.61 -1.25
CA MET A 204 -15.61 19.51 -2.13
C MET A 204 -15.07 20.75 -1.40
N ASP A 205 -15.42 20.90 -0.13
CA ASP A 205 -14.97 21.94 0.78
C ASP A 205 -14.15 21.36 1.95
N PHE A 206 -13.38 22.24 2.58
CA PHE A 206 -12.59 21.98 3.77
C PHE A 206 -12.47 23.29 4.56
N PRO A 207 -12.62 23.31 5.90
CA PRO A 207 -12.67 22.16 6.81
C PRO A 207 -14.06 21.53 7.02
N THR A 208 -15.14 22.16 6.55
CA THR A 208 -16.51 21.60 6.57
C THR A 208 -16.72 20.61 5.42
N CYS A 209 -17.84 19.90 5.39
CA CYS A 209 -18.31 19.16 4.21
C CYS A 209 -19.74 19.63 3.90
N HIS A 210 -19.94 20.17 2.71
CA HIS A 210 -21.16 20.87 2.29
C HIS A 210 -21.55 22.03 3.22
N GLY A 211 -20.56 22.75 3.78
CA GLY A 211 -20.80 23.84 4.73
C GLY A 211 -21.11 23.40 6.16
N GLU A 212 -21.21 22.10 6.43
CA GLU A 212 -21.50 21.55 7.75
C GLU A 212 -20.28 20.82 8.34
N TRP A 213 -20.12 20.90 9.66
CA TRP A 213 -19.07 20.13 10.36
C TRP A 213 -19.43 18.65 10.46
N ILE A 214 -20.72 18.36 10.62
CA ILE A 214 -21.30 17.02 10.70
C ILE A 214 -22.47 17.01 9.70
N PRO A 215 -22.20 16.74 8.41
CA PRO A 215 -23.26 16.68 7.40
C PRO A 215 -24.15 15.45 7.63
N PRO A 216 -25.34 15.38 7.01
CA PRO A 216 -26.11 14.15 6.93
C PRO A 216 -25.27 13.04 6.27
N MET A 217 -25.25 11.86 6.89
CA MET A 217 -24.40 10.74 6.49
C MET A 217 -25.16 9.42 6.63
N ASP A 218 -24.87 8.48 5.74
CA ASP A 218 -25.43 7.13 5.76
C ASP A 218 -24.30 6.12 5.96
N PHE A 219 -24.04 5.76 7.22
CA PHE A 219 -22.97 4.84 7.59
C PHE A 219 -23.29 3.39 7.25
N GLU A 220 -24.57 3.00 7.32
CA GLU A 220 -25.02 1.63 7.06
C GLU A 220 -24.71 1.24 5.61
N ASN A 221 -25.12 2.09 4.66
CA ASN A 221 -24.80 1.86 3.26
C ASN A 221 -23.38 2.28 2.90
N GLY A 222 -22.80 3.30 3.56
CA GLY A 222 -21.42 3.73 3.31
C GLY A 222 -20.37 2.66 3.62
N TYR A 223 -20.63 1.81 4.61
CA TYR A 223 -19.71 0.76 5.07
C TYR A 223 -20.23 -0.67 4.87
N SER A 224 -21.22 -0.84 3.99
CA SER A 224 -21.61 -2.16 3.51
C SER A 224 -20.44 -2.82 2.76
N LEU A 225 -19.89 -3.89 3.35
CA LEU A 225 -18.62 -4.48 2.91
C LEU A 225 -18.75 -5.36 1.66
N ILE A 226 -19.87 -6.08 1.53
CA ILE A 226 -20.09 -7.06 0.46
C ILE A 226 -21.10 -6.47 -0.53
N ARG A 227 -20.59 -5.79 -1.55
CA ARG A 227 -21.38 -5.16 -2.63
C ARG A 227 -20.53 -4.93 -3.87
N GLY A 228 -21.18 -4.82 -5.04
CA GLY A 228 -20.51 -4.46 -6.29
C GLY A 228 -19.97 -3.02 -6.31
N LEU A 229 -19.12 -2.71 -7.29
CA LEU A 229 -18.57 -1.37 -7.46
C LEU A 229 -19.68 -0.35 -7.79
N GLY A 230 -19.82 0.68 -6.97
CA GLY A 230 -20.79 1.77 -7.18
C GLY A 230 -22.25 1.45 -6.84
N ILE A 231 -22.55 0.21 -6.41
CA ILE A 231 -23.91 -0.25 -6.12
C ILE A 231 -24.03 -0.82 -4.70
N LEU A 232 -25.23 -0.79 -4.13
CA LEU A 232 -25.62 -1.48 -2.91
C LEU A 232 -25.85 -2.97 -3.16
N ALA A 233 -25.99 -3.74 -2.08
CA ALA A 233 -26.36 -5.16 -2.17
C ALA A 233 -27.74 -5.37 -2.82
N SER A 234 -28.61 -4.36 -2.76
CA SER A 234 -29.91 -4.32 -3.47
C SER A 234 -29.79 -4.06 -4.98
N GLY A 235 -28.61 -3.64 -5.48
CA GLY A 235 -28.39 -3.25 -6.87
C GLY A 235 -28.62 -1.75 -7.16
N GLU A 236 -29.11 -0.98 -6.19
CA GLU A 236 -29.25 0.47 -6.31
C GLU A 236 -27.89 1.19 -6.26
N MET A 237 -27.79 2.37 -6.84
CA MET A 237 -26.57 3.17 -6.77
C MET A 237 -26.32 3.65 -5.33
N ILE A 238 -25.06 3.69 -4.92
CA ILE A 238 -24.68 4.22 -3.61
C ILE A 238 -25.12 5.69 -3.46
N SER A 239 -25.74 6.02 -2.33
CA SER A 239 -26.24 7.37 -2.08
C SER A 239 -25.10 8.38 -1.86
N GLN A 240 -25.35 9.66 -2.16
CA GLN A 240 -24.40 10.73 -1.86
C GLN A 240 -24.08 10.83 -0.36
N TYR A 241 -25.07 10.56 0.51
CA TYR A 241 -24.86 10.55 1.97
C TYR A 241 -23.93 9.41 2.43
N ALA A 242 -23.97 8.27 1.75
CA ALA A 242 -23.06 7.16 1.99
C ALA A 242 -21.62 7.50 1.51
N LEU A 243 -21.47 8.11 0.34
CA LEU A 243 -20.17 8.61 -0.14
C LEU A 243 -19.59 9.69 0.79
N THR A 244 -20.45 10.59 1.27
CA THR A 244 -20.11 11.63 2.25
C THR A 244 -19.58 11.01 3.54
N ALA A 245 -20.24 9.98 4.06
CA ALA A 245 -19.79 9.26 5.25
C ALA A 245 -18.36 8.69 5.07
N ILE A 246 -18.11 8.03 3.94
CA ILE A 246 -16.80 7.45 3.62
C ILE A 246 -15.70 8.51 3.61
N HIS A 247 -15.92 9.61 2.89
CA HIS A 247 -14.92 10.67 2.75
C HIS A 247 -14.71 11.44 4.07
N TRP A 248 -15.80 11.76 4.77
CA TRP A 248 -15.76 12.47 6.03
C TRP A 248 -15.01 11.70 7.11
N VAL A 249 -15.17 10.37 7.21
CA VAL A 249 -14.41 9.57 8.17
C VAL A 249 -12.92 9.56 7.84
N HIS A 250 -12.55 9.35 6.57
CA HIS A 250 -11.15 9.32 6.14
C HIS A 250 -10.41 10.62 6.46
N ARG A 251 -11.02 11.78 6.13
CA ARG A 251 -10.38 13.09 6.34
C ARG A 251 -10.24 13.43 7.84
N ASN A 252 -11.22 13.07 8.67
CA ASN A 252 -11.18 13.39 10.09
C ASN A 252 -10.24 12.45 10.86
N PHE A 253 -10.23 11.16 10.52
CA PHE A 253 -9.28 10.22 11.09
C PHE A 253 -7.83 10.55 10.70
N ALA A 254 -7.61 11.20 9.54
CA ALA A 254 -6.29 11.67 9.13
C ALA A 254 -5.65 12.61 10.16
N PHE A 255 -6.42 13.48 10.82
CA PHE A 255 -5.91 14.39 11.86
C PHE A 255 -5.49 13.63 13.12
N VAL A 256 -6.19 12.55 13.48
CA VAL A 256 -5.80 11.67 14.58
C VAL A 256 -4.44 11.03 14.29
N VAL A 257 -4.27 10.48 13.09
CA VAL A 257 -2.99 9.88 12.67
C VAL A 257 -1.88 10.94 12.58
N PHE A 258 -2.17 12.11 12.02
CA PHE A 258 -1.23 13.23 11.90
C PHE A 258 -0.73 13.67 13.27
N ALA A 259 -1.63 13.92 14.23
CA ALA A 259 -1.26 14.30 15.58
C ALA A 259 -0.46 13.19 16.29
N TYR A 260 -0.95 11.95 16.25
CA TYR A 260 -0.34 10.83 16.94
C TYR A 260 1.07 10.52 16.43
N LEU A 261 1.24 10.33 15.11
CA LEU A 261 2.53 10.07 14.50
C LEU A 261 3.44 11.30 14.52
N GLY A 262 2.86 12.51 14.44
CA GLY A 262 3.60 13.76 14.56
C GLY A 262 4.26 13.91 15.93
N ILE A 263 3.51 13.67 17.01
CA ILE A 263 4.03 13.71 18.38
C ILE A 263 5.11 12.63 18.59
N LEU A 264 4.87 11.40 18.11
CA LEU A 264 5.87 10.33 18.22
C LEU A 264 7.13 10.64 17.42
N GLY A 265 6.98 11.06 16.16
CA GLY A 265 8.09 11.45 15.29
C GLY A 265 8.92 12.57 15.93
N TRP A 266 8.27 13.61 16.45
CA TRP A 266 8.93 14.70 17.14
C TRP A 266 9.72 14.23 18.37
N LYS A 267 9.11 13.41 19.23
CA LYS A 267 9.80 12.86 20.41
C LYS A 267 10.99 11.96 20.03
N MET A 268 10.91 11.26 18.91
CA MET A 268 12.00 10.39 18.41
C MET A 268 13.17 11.16 17.80
N LEU A 269 13.00 12.44 17.42
CA LEU A 269 14.12 13.29 16.98
C LEU A 269 15.21 13.45 18.05
N ALA A 270 14.84 13.35 19.33
CA ALA A 270 15.77 13.43 20.45
C ALA A 270 16.74 12.24 20.54
N GLU A 271 16.45 11.13 19.86
CA GLU A 271 17.32 9.95 19.79
C GLU A 271 18.10 9.97 18.47
N PRO A 272 19.44 10.19 18.48
CA PRO A 272 20.24 10.31 17.26
C PRO A 272 20.07 9.14 16.29
N GLY A 273 19.96 7.93 16.84
CA GLY A 273 19.70 6.75 16.04
C GLY A 273 18.37 6.82 15.29
N LEU A 274 17.30 7.38 15.85
CA LEU A 274 15.98 7.39 15.21
C LEU A 274 15.73 8.63 14.34
N ARG A 275 16.63 9.62 14.38
CA ARG A 275 16.42 10.96 13.79
C ARG A 275 16.08 10.92 12.30
N GLY A 276 16.80 10.14 11.48
CA GLY A 276 16.55 10.06 10.04
C GLY A 276 15.13 9.57 9.69
N PRO A 277 14.74 8.36 10.12
CA PRO A 277 13.37 7.87 9.92
C PRO A 277 12.29 8.76 10.56
N ALA A 278 12.57 9.38 11.72
CA ALA A 278 11.64 10.30 12.35
C ALA A 278 11.42 11.59 11.54
N GLN A 279 12.48 12.18 10.98
CA GLN A 279 12.37 13.30 10.04
C GLN A 279 11.57 12.92 8.80
N LEU A 280 11.77 11.71 8.28
CA LEU A 280 11.00 11.20 7.15
C LEU A 280 9.51 11.06 7.49
N VAL A 281 9.15 10.53 8.66
CA VAL A 281 7.75 10.49 9.13
C VAL A 281 7.15 11.90 9.16
N LEU A 282 7.82 12.87 9.79
CA LEU A 282 7.31 14.23 9.90
C LEU A 282 7.14 14.90 8.54
N GLY A 283 8.13 14.78 7.65
CA GLY A 283 8.05 15.32 6.29
C GLY A 283 6.92 14.68 5.49
N LEU A 284 6.76 13.36 5.57
CA LEU A 284 5.68 12.65 4.87
C LEU A 284 4.30 12.94 5.45
N LEU A 285 4.15 13.18 6.75
CA LEU A 285 2.87 13.61 7.33
C LEU A 285 2.40 14.94 6.75
N VAL A 286 3.31 15.92 6.64
CA VAL A 286 3.03 17.20 6.00
C VAL A 286 2.70 17.00 4.52
N ALA A 287 3.50 16.21 3.79
CA ALA A 287 3.23 15.90 2.39
C ALA A 287 1.86 15.21 2.19
N GLN A 288 1.44 14.34 3.12
CA GLN A 288 0.16 13.67 3.05
C GLN A 288 -1.02 14.59 3.31
N LEU A 289 -0.88 15.53 4.25
CA LEU A 289 -1.89 16.55 4.45
C LEU A 289 -2.01 17.44 3.21
N LEU A 290 -0.89 17.89 2.66
CA LEU A 290 -0.87 18.75 1.46
C LEU A 290 -1.44 18.05 0.23
N THR A 291 -1.01 16.81 -0.05
CA THR A 291 -1.52 16.05 -1.20
C THR A 291 -3.00 15.71 -1.03
N GLY A 292 -3.46 15.34 0.17
CA GLY A 292 -4.88 15.11 0.45
C GLY A 292 -5.75 16.36 0.27
N LEU A 293 -5.33 17.51 0.79
CA LEU A 293 -6.04 18.78 0.55
C LEU A 293 -6.04 19.17 -0.94
N THR A 294 -4.92 18.98 -1.62
CA THR A 294 -4.79 19.25 -3.06
C THR A 294 -5.76 18.39 -3.88
N THR A 295 -6.01 17.14 -3.48
CA THR A 295 -6.99 16.29 -4.20
C THR A 295 -8.41 16.83 -4.15
N ILE A 296 -8.78 17.59 -3.11
CA ILE A 296 -10.09 18.24 -3.00
C ILE A 296 -10.16 19.45 -3.95
N PHE A 297 -9.20 20.37 -3.84
CA PHE A 297 -9.26 21.66 -4.55
C PHE A 297 -8.97 21.57 -6.06
N PHE A 298 -8.18 20.59 -6.50
CA PHE A 298 -7.77 20.45 -7.90
C PHE A 298 -8.45 19.30 -8.63
N GLN A 299 -9.62 18.85 -8.15
CA GLN A 299 -10.41 17.79 -8.80
C GLN A 299 -9.62 16.48 -8.98
N TRP A 300 -8.91 16.09 -7.92
CA TRP A 300 -8.18 14.81 -7.84
C TRP A 300 -7.20 14.54 -9.01
N PRO A 301 -6.13 15.35 -9.18
CA PRO A 301 -5.15 15.12 -10.25
C PRO A 301 -4.45 13.76 -10.09
N LEU A 302 -4.38 12.98 -11.18
CA LEU A 302 -3.81 11.64 -11.18
C LEU A 302 -2.43 11.55 -10.51
N LEU A 303 -1.52 12.48 -10.85
CA LEU A 303 -0.18 12.50 -10.25
C LEU A 303 -0.22 12.69 -8.74
N ILE A 304 -1.02 13.65 -8.26
CA ILE A 304 -1.15 13.94 -6.83
C ILE A 304 -1.74 12.75 -6.08
N ALA A 305 -2.72 12.07 -6.68
CA ALA A 305 -3.33 10.89 -6.11
C ALA A 305 -2.37 9.70 -6.01
N VAL A 306 -1.57 9.47 -7.05
CA VAL A 306 -0.49 8.46 -7.02
C VAL A 306 0.56 8.82 -5.96
N LEU A 307 0.93 10.11 -5.86
CA LEU A 307 1.83 10.60 -4.82
C LEU A 307 1.25 10.47 -3.41
N HIS A 308 -0.06 10.65 -3.23
CA HIS A 308 -0.73 10.45 -1.94
C HIS A 308 -0.66 8.97 -1.52
N ASN A 309 -0.86 8.03 -2.44
CA ASN A 309 -0.65 6.61 -2.16
C ASN A 309 0.83 6.28 -1.88
N GLY A 310 1.75 6.85 -2.66
CA GLY A 310 3.20 6.71 -2.45
C GLY A 310 3.67 7.27 -1.10
N GLY A 311 3.11 8.40 -0.67
CA GLY A 311 3.36 8.98 0.65
C GLY A 311 2.90 8.08 1.79
N ALA A 312 1.78 7.37 1.61
CA ALA A 312 1.28 6.41 2.60
C ALA A 312 2.20 5.20 2.71
N ALA A 313 2.66 4.68 1.57
CA ALA A 313 3.68 3.63 1.52
C ALA A 313 5.00 4.08 2.17
N GLY A 314 5.42 5.32 1.93
CA GLY A 314 6.56 5.94 2.59
C GLY A 314 6.41 6.04 4.11
N LEU A 315 5.21 6.39 4.61
CA LEU A 315 4.92 6.42 6.04
C LEU A 315 4.98 5.02 6.66
N VAL A 316 4.50 3.98 5.96
CA VAL A 316 4.62 2.58 6.41
C VAL A 316 6.09 2.21 6.53
N LEU A 317 6.89 2.47 5.49
CA LEU A 317 8.32 2.21 5.47
C LEU A 317 9.05 2.92 6.62
N ALA A 318 8.81 4.21 6.82
CA ALA A 318 9.48 5.00 7.85
C ALA A 318 9.08 4.53 9.27
N SER A 319 7.77 4.29 9.49
CA SER A 319 7.22 3.82 10.76
C SER A 319 7.68 2.41 11.11
N VAL A 320 7.73 1.50 10.14
CA VAL A 320 8.25 0.15 10.33
C VAL A 320 9.76 0.19 10.58
N THR A 321 10.51 1.07 9.93
CA THR A 321 11.94 1.27 10.22
C THR A 321 12.15 1.71 11.67
N LEU A 322 11.37 2.66 12.16
CA LEU A 322 11.38 3.06 13.58
C LEU A 322 11.06 1.88 14.50
N LEU A 323 10.00 1.12 14.20
CA LEU A 323 9.57 -0.04 14.98
C LEU A 323 10.64 -1.15 15.02
N VAL A 324 11.29 -1.45 13.90
CA VAL A 324 12.40 -2.41 13.82
C VAL A 324 13.55 -1.98 14.71
N ARG A 325 13.93 -0.70 14.64
CA ARG A 325 15.03 -0.15 15.45
C ARG A 325 14.72 -0.20 16.94
N LEU A 326 13.49 0.10 17.33
CA LEU A 326 13.02 0.01 18.71
C LEU A 326 12.89 -1.43 19.22
N SER A 327 12.74 -2.40 18.32
CA SER A 327 12.56 -3.83 18.65
C SER A 327 13.86 -4.63 18.69
N ARG A 328 14.96 -4.11 18.15
CA ARG A 328 16.24 -4.82 18.12
C ARG A 328 16.99 -4.65 19.44
N ASP A 329 17.38 -5.78 20.01
CA ASP A 329 18.36 -5.82 21.08
C ASP A 329 19.76 -5.67 20.50
N TYR A 330 20.47 -4.59 20.85
CA TYR A 330 21.92 -4.49 20.62
C TYR A 330 22.70 -5.24 21.70
N ARG A 331 22.22 -6.43 22.10
CA ARG A 331 22.99 -7.40 22.89
C ARG A 331 23.32 -8.58 21.97
N SER A 332 24.61 -8.93 21.95
CA SER A 332 25.26 -10.09 21.30
C SER A 332 25.42 -10.13 19.77
N LYS A 333 26.20 -9.19 19.21
CA LYS A 333 27.15 -9.53 18.12
C LYS A 333 28.62 -9.53 18.58
N ILE A 334 28.86 -9.65 19.89
CA ILE A 334 30.23 -9.73 20.47
C ILE A 334 30.59 -11.16 20.92
N LEU A 335 29.69 -12.14 20.89
CA LEU A 335 30.04 -13.53 21.22
C LEU A 335 29.27 -14.50 20.32
N ALA A 336 29.89 -14.86 19.20
CA ALA A 336 29.69 -16.14 18.49
C ALA A 336 30.90 -16.37 17.58
#